data_AF-A0A9E5NAT7-F1
#
_entry.id   AF-A0A9E5NAT7-F1
#
_cell.length_a   1.000
_cell.length_b   1.000
_cell.length_c   1.000
_cell.angle_alpha   90.00
_cell.angle_beta   90.00
_cell.angle_gamma   90.00
#
_symmetry.space_group_name_H-M   'P 1'
#
loop_
_entity.id
_entity.type
_entity.pdbx_description
1 polymer ?
#
loop_
_entity_poly.entity_id
_entity_poly.type
_entity_poly.pdbx_seq_one_letter_code
_entity_poly.pdbx_strand_id
1 'polypeptide(L)' 'METYRAVIRDLPEEERPRERLAKLGPEALANSELLAILVRTGSAKESALGLANRLLSRFES' A
#
# COMPACT_ATOMS: atom_id res chain seq x y z
N MET A 1 17.64 10.56 -6.74
CA MET A 1 17.14 9.88 -5.54
C MET A 1 16.57 8.56 -6.01
N GLU A 2 17.24 7.48 -5.66
CA GLU A 2 16.89 6.12 -6.08
C GLU A 2 15.54 5.75 -5.47
N THR A 3 14.50 5.62 -6.29
CA THR A 3 13.20 5.11 -5.87
C THR A 3 13.41 3.65 -5.52
N TYR A 4 13.77 3.37 -4.27
CA TYR A 4 13.80 2.02 -3.73
C TYR A 4 12.39 1.45 -3.86
N ARG A 5 12.13 0.77 -4.99
CA ARG A 5 10.94 -0.05 -5.19
C ARG A 5 11.14 -1.31 -4.35
N ALA A 6 10.98 -1.18 -3.04
CA ALA A 6 10.70 -2.35 -2.22
C ALA A 6 9.46 -3.00 -2.82
N VAL A 7 9.63 -4.14 -3.49
CA VAL A 7 8.50 -4.93 -3.90
C VAL A 7 7.87 -5.38 -2.60
N ILE A 8 6.55 -5.28 -2.43
CA ILE A 8 5.88 -5.70 -1.18
C ILE A 8 6.26 -7.15 -0.77
N ARG A 9 6.73 -7.96 -1.74
CA ARG A 9 7.24 -9.31 -1.53
C ARG A 9 8.58 -9.38 -0.78
N ASP A 10 9.41 -8.34 -0.88
CA ASP A 10 10.71 -8.24 -0.21
C ASP A 10 10.59 -7.77 1.25
N LEU A 11 9.42 -7.25 1.63
CA LEU A 11 9.12 -6.94 3.03
C LEU A 11 9.04 -8.26 3.84
N PRO A 12 9.54 -8.26 5.09
CA PRO A 12 9.21 -9.29 6.06
C PRO A 12 7.70 -9.50 6.14
N GLU A 13 7.24 -10.73 6.37
CA GLU A 13 5.81 -11.05 6.40
C GLU A 13 5.05 -10.16 7.37
N GLU A 14 5.64 -9.82 8.51
CA GLU A 14 5.02 -8.97 9.54
C GLU A 14 4.86 -7.50 9.12
N GLU A 15 5.55 -7.08 8.06
CA GLU A 15 5.47 -5.75 7.48
C GLU A 15 4.59 -5.71 6.23
N ARG A 16 4.22 -6.85 5.67
CA ARG A 16 3.38 -6.92 4.47
C ARG A 16 1.95 -6.48 4.82
N PRO A 17 1.36 -5.52 4.07
CA PRO A 17 0.04 -5.00 4.38
C PRO A 17 -1.06 -6.08 4.45
N ARG A 18 -1.03 -7.09 3.57
CA ARG A 18 -2.03 -8.17 3.60
C ARG A 18 -1.94 -9.05 4.84
N GLU A 19 -0.73 -9.38 5.26
CA GLU A 19 -0.51 -10.22 6.44
C GLU A 19 -0.79 -9.43 7.72
N ARG A 20 -0.40 -8.16 7.77
CA ARG A 20 -0.78 -7.22 8.84
C ARG A 20 -2.29 -7.09 8.96
N LEU A 21 -3.00 -6.95 7.85
CA LEU A 21 -4.47 -6.87 7.83
C LEU A 21 -5.09 -8.15 8.39
N ALA A 22 -4.56 -9.32 8.05
CA ALA A 22 -5.04 -10.60 8.56
C ALA A 22 -4.75 -10.79 10.06
N LYS A 23 -3.60 -10.32 10.56
CA LYS A 23 -3.14 -10.53 11.94
C LYS A 23 -3.68 -9.49 12.92
N LEU A 24 -3.74 -8.22 12.51
CA LEU A 24 -3.96 -7.07 13.38
C LEU A 24 -5.24 -6.29 13.05
N GLY A 25 -5.94 -6.64 11.97
CA GLY A 25 -7.13 -5.93 11.53
C GLY A 25 -6.82 -4.65 10.75
N PRO A 26 -7.84 -4.03 10.12
CA PRO A 26 -7.69 -2.84 9.28
C PRO A 26 -7.20 -1.60 10.04
N GLU A 27 -7.47 -1.51 11.34
CA GLU A 27 -7.04 -0.42 12.22
C GLU A 27 -5.51 -0.30 12.36
N ALA A 28 -4.77 -1.37 12.06
CA ALA A 28 -3.31 -1.39 12.13
C ALA A 28 -2.62 -0.91 10.84
N LEU A 29 -3.41 -0.47 9.85
CA LEU A 29 -2.95 -0.04 8.53
C LEU A 29 -3.35 1.41 8.26
N ALA A 30 -2.52 2.11 7.49
CA ALA A 30 -2.90 3.40 6.97
C ALA A 30 -3.99 3.27 5.88
N ASN A 31 -4.81 4.30 5.70
CA ASN A 31 -5.82 4.36 4.62
C ASN A 31 -5.20 4.07 3.24
N SER A 32 -3.97 4.52 3.01
CA SER A 32 -3.24 4.28 1.76
C SER A 32 -2.88 2.81 1.57
N GLU A 33 -2.55 2.09 2.64
CA GLU A 33 -2.27 0.66 2.58
C GLU A 33 -3.53 -0.16 2.36
N LEU A 34 -4.63 0.19 3.04
CA LEU A 34 -5.94 -0.42 2.82
C LEU A 34 -6.38 -0.25 1.37
N LEU A 35 -6.27 0.96 0.84
CA LEU A 35 -6.61 1.24 -0.56
C LEU A 35 -5.66 0.53 -1.53
N ALA A 36 -4.36 0.42 -1.21
CA ALA A 36 -3.39 -0.33 -1.98
C ALA A 36 -3.72 -1.83 -2.05
N ILE A 37 -4.25 -2.40 -0.96
CA ILE A 37 -4.73 -3.79 -0.92
C ILE A 37 -5.92 -3.96 -1.87
N LEU A 38 -6.88 -3.03 -1.84
CA LEU A 38 -8.09 -3.07 -2.68
C LEU A 38 -7.78 -2.96 -4.18
N VAL A 39 -6.89 -2.04 -4.59
CA VAL A 39 -6.54 -1.88 -6.00
C VAL A 39 -5.65 -3.01 -6.53
N ARG A 40 -5.03 -3.79 -5.62
CA ARG A 40 -4.17 -4.98 -5.84
C ARG A 40 -2.90 -4.77 -6.66
N THR A 41 -2.91 -3.90 -7.65
CA THR A 41 -1.81 -3.62 -8.57
C THR A 41 -1.70 -2.13 -8.80
N GLY A 42 -0.47 -1.66 -8.97
CA GLY A 42 -0.20 -0.31 -9.45
C GLY A 42 -0.50 -0.17 -10.95
N SER A 43 -0.07 0.95 -11.52
CA SER A 43 -0.06 1.16 -12.95
C SER A 43 1.36 1.01 -13.52
N ALA A 44 1.51 1.20 -14.83
CA ALA A 44 2.84 1.31 -15.44
C ALA A 44 3.68 2.46 -14.86
N LYS A 45 3.04 3.48 -14.27
CA LYS A 45 3.69 4.70 -13.77
C LYS A 45 4.00 4.68 -12.27
N GLU A 46 3.21 3.97 -11.47
CA GLU A 46 3.28 4.01 -10.00
C GLU A 46 2.88 2.67 -9.36
N SER A 47 3.38 2.39 -8.16
CA SER A 47 2.99 1.19 -7.39
C SER A 47 1.54 1.29 -6.89
N ALA A 48 0.98 0.17 -6.40
CA ALA A 48 -0.35 0.18 -5.77
C ALA A 48 -0.44 1.18 -4.61
N LEU A 49 0.64 1.29 -3.82
CA LEU A 49 0.75 2.24 -2.72
C LEU A 49 0.88 3.69 -3.22
N GLY A 50 1.63 3.92 -4.31
CA GLY A 50 1.70 5.23 -4.95
C GLY A 50 0.34 5.69 -5.48
N LEU A 51 -0.35 4.80 -6.19
CA LEU A 51 -1.70 5.03 -6.68
C LEU A 51 -2.67 5.34 -5.53
N ALA A 52 -2.62 4.57 -4.45
CA ALA A 52 -3.47 4.79 -3.29
C ALA A 52 -3.22 6.15 -2.63
N ASN A 53 -1.96 6.54 -2.43
CA ASN A 53 -1.63 7.86 -1.91
C ASN A 53 -2.13 8.97 -2.83
N ARG A 54 -1.93 8.85 -4.15
CA ARG A 54 -2.43 9.84 -5.12
C ARG A 54 -3.95 9.96 -5.09
N LEU A 55 -4.67 8.86 -4.94
CA LEU A 55 -6.13 8.86 -4.81
C LEU A 55 -6.55 9.56 -3.52
N LEU A 56 -5.94 9.23 -2.38
CA LEU A 56 -6.25 9.90 -1.11
C LEU A 56 -5.97 11.40 -1.18
N SER A 57 -4.81 11.81 -1.70
CA SER A 57 -4.51 13.25 -1.88
C SER A 57 -5.48 13.96 -2.83
N ARG A 58 -6.13 13.24 -3.75
CA ARG A 58 -7.09 13.81 -4.71
C ARG A 58 -8.51 13.94 -4.14
N PHE A 59 -8.88 13.05 -3.21
CA PHE A 59 -10.26 12.85 -2.75
C PHE A 59 -10.47 13.13 -1.25
N GLU A 60 -9.42 13.18 -0.42
CA GLU A 60 -9.53 13.71 0.93
C GLU A 60 -9.65 15.24 0.85
N SER A 61 -10.80 15.77 1.27
CA SER A 61 -11.16 17.20 1.36
C SER A 61 -11.63 17.53 2.76
#